data_AF-A0A4R4LUS5-F1
#
_entry.id   AF-A0A4R4LUS5-F1
#
_cell.length_a   1.000
_cell.length_b   1.000
_cell.length_c   1.000
_cell.angle_alpha   90.00
_cell.angle_beta   90.00
_cell.angle_gamma   90.00
#
_symmetry.space_group_name_H-M   'P 1'
#
loop_
_entity.id
_entity.type
_entity.pdbx_description
1 polymer ?
#
loop_
_entity_poly.entity_id
_entity_poly.type
_entity_poly.pdbx_seq_one_letter_code
_entity_poly.pdbx_strand_id
1 'polypeptide(L)' 'MTTRTLTALRPGPVALSVDLPAGDFPPVAGVDDARRAEWVPASSYSVLAAVLAEVYGGQVFAAHVDMLTRALDG' A
#
# COMPACT_ATOMS: atom_id res chain seq x y z
N MET A 1 -10.49 41.18 -25.58
CA MET A 1 -11.27 41.12 -24.33
C MET A 1 -12.19 39.90 -24.43
N THR A 2 -11.80 38.77 -23.84
CA THR A 2 -12.65 37.57 -23.73
C THR A 2 -12.27 36.84 -22.45
N THR A 3 -13.12 36.93 -21.42
CA THR A 3 -12.96 36.20 -20.15
C THR A 3 -13.70 34.87 -20.28
N ARG A 4 -13.03 33.74 -20.04
CA ARG A 4 -13.67 32.42 -19.89
C ARG A 4 -13.73 32.05 -18.42
N THR A 5 -14.94 31.94 -17.89
CA THR A 5 -15.24 31.46 -16.54
C THR A 5 -14.97 29.95 -16.45
N LEU A 6 -14.22 29.51 -15.44
CA LEU A 6 -13.92 28.10 -15.19
C LEU A 6 -14.80 27.60 -14.03
N THR A 7 -15.76 26.73 -14.34
CA THR A 7 -16.62 26.07 -13.35
C THR A 7 -15.80 25.01 -12.60
N ALA A 8 -15.76 25.08 -11.27
CA ALA A 8 -15.11 24.09 -10.43
C ALA A 8 -15.90 22.77 -10.43
N LEU A 9 -15.30 21.70 -10.97
CA LEU A 9 -15.78 20.33 -10.82
C LEU A 9 -15.43 19.84 -9.40
N ARG A 10 -16.43 19.39 -8.63
CA ARG A 10 -16.19 18.79 -7.30
C ARG A 10 -15.36 17.51 -7.44
N PRO A 11 -14.27 17.30 -6.68
CA PRO A 11 -13.56 16.03 -6.70
C PRO A 11 -14.37 14.98 -5.94
N GLY A 12 -14.76 13.90 -6.63
CA GLY A 12 -15.13 12.64 -5.99
C GLY A 12 -13.90 11.97 -5.35
N PRO A 13 -14.07 10.91 -4.55
CA PRO A 13 -12.94 10.21 -3.94
C PRO A 13 -12.03 9.67 -5.04
N VAL A 14 -10.79 10.16 -5.07
CA VAL A 14 -9.74 9.62 -5.92
C VAL A 14 -9.26 8.33 -5.27
N ALA A 15 -9.73 7.19 -5.78
CA ALA A 15 -9.08 5.92 -5.51
C ALA A 15 -7.72 5.95 -6.21
N LEU A 16 -6.67 6.23 -5.45
CA LEU A 16 -5.30 6.17 -5.93
C LEU A 16 -4.90 4.69 -6.03
N SER A 17 -5.16 4.05 -7.17
CA SER A 17 -4.52 2.77 -7.50
C SER A 17 -3.11 3.07 -7.99
N VAL A 18 -2.13 2.82 -7.13
CA VAL A 18 -0.71 2.95 -7.46
C VAL A 18 -0.21 1.61 -7.96
N ASP A 19 -0.54 1.27 -9.20
CA ASP A 19 0.17 0.20 -9.92
C ASP A 19 1.52 0.76 -10.41
N LEU A 20 2.45 1.00 -9.46
CA LEU A 20 3.83 1.32 -9.83
C LEU A 20 4.49 0.03 -10.33
N PRO A 21 5.17 0.06 -11.49
CA PRO A 21 5.99 -1.06 -11.91
C PRO A 21 6.98 -1.41 -10.80
N ALA A 22 7.22 -2.70 -10.59
CA ALA A 22 8.16 -3.22 -9.59
C ALA A 22 9.56 -2.64 -9.84
N GLY A 23 9.88 -1.51 -9.19
CA GLY A 23 11.12 -0.77 -9.41
C GLY A 23 11.08 0.69 -8.98
N ASP A 24 9.92 1.36 -9.01
CA ASP A 24 9.81 2.81 -8.79
C ASP A 24 9.23 3.20 -7.41
N PHE A 25 9.34 2.33 -6.41
CA PHE A 25 8.90 2.70 -5.06
C PHE A 25 9.91 3.64 -4.38
N PRO A 26 9.44 4.65 -3.62
CA PRO A 26 10.33 5.50 -2.84
C PRO A 26 11.24 4.67 -1.92
N PRO A 27 12.50 5.08 -1.69
CA PRO A 27 13.36 4.39 -0.74
C PRO A 27 12.67 4.35 0.63
N VAL A 28 12.64 3.18 1.25
CA VAL A 28 12.11 3.01 2.61
C VAL A 28 13.27 2.76 3.57
N ALA A 29 13.32 3.54 4.64
CA ALA A 29 14.27 3.35 5.72
C ALA A 29 13.55 2.69 6.91
N GLY A 30 14.15 1.63 7.45
CA GLY A 30 13.70 1.08 8.73
C GLY A 30 13.87 2.11 9.84
N VAL A 31 12.86 2.22 10.69
CA VAL A 31 12.90 3.06 11.90
C VAL A 31 12.63 2.20 13.12
N ASP A 32 13.02 2.71 14.29
CA ASP A 32 12.84 2.04 15.59
C ASP A 32 13.50 0.65 15.62
N ASP A 33 12.75 -0.41 15.92
CA ASP A 33 13.28 -1.78 16.02
C ASP A 33 13.39 -2.52 14.68
N ALA A 34 13.09 -1.86 13.55
CA ALA A 34 13.12 -2.49 12.24
C ALA A 34 14.55 -2.60 11.68
N ARG A 35 15.16 -3.79 11.81
CA ARG A 35 16.45 -4.12 11.14
C ARG A 35 16.38 -4.04 9.60
N ARG A 36 15.17 -4.12 9.03
CA ARG A 36 14.91 -4.13 7.59
C ARG A 36 13.52 -3.53 7.33
N ALA A 37 13.40 -2.72 6.28
CA ALA A 37 12.11 -2.24 5.77
C ALA A 37 12.14 -2.30 4.24
N GLU A 38 11.06 -2.80 3.63
CA GLU A 38 10.93 -3.00 2.19
C GLU A 38 9.47 -2.87 1.77
N TRP A 39 9.26 -2.50 0.51
CA TRP A 39 7.94 -2.60 -0.13
C TRP A 39 7.70 -4.06 -0.54
N VAL A 40 6.56 -4.61 -0.14
CA VAL A 40 6.15 -5.98 -0.47
C VAL A 40 4.75 -6.00 -1.09
N PRO A 41 4.45 -6.94 -2.00
CA PRO A 41 3.10 -7.10 -2.52
C PRO A 41 2.08 -7.38 -1.42
N ALA A 42 0.94 -6.69 -1.48
CA ALA A 42 -0.15 -6.79 -0.50
C ALA A 42 -1.52 -6.48 -1.10
N SER A 43 -1.82 -6.98 -2.31
CA SER A 43 -3.12 -6.75 -2.97
C SER A 43 -4.29 -7.44 -2.28
N SER A 44 -4.01 -8.41 -1.41
CA SER A 44 -4.93 -9.04 -0.45
C SER A 44 -4.13 -9.52 0.76
N TYR A 45 -4.81 -9.88 1.84
CA TYR A 45 -4.14 -10.49 2.99
C TYR A 45 -3.45 -11.81 2.63
N SER A 46 -4.09 -12.62 1.78
CA SER A 46 -3.52 -13.89 1.31
C SER A 46 -2.24 -13.70 0.50
N VAL A 47 -2.17 -12.66 -0.35
CA VAL A 47 -0.96 -12.31 -1.11
C VAL A 47 0.16 -11.84 -0.18
N LEU A 48 -0.15 -10.97 0.78
CA LEU A 48 0.83 -10.52 1.77
C LEU A 48 1.40 -11.70 2.56
N ALA A 49 0.53 -12.58 3.07
CA ALA A 49 0.94 -13.74 3.86
C ALA A 49 1.81 -14.72 3.05
N ALA A 50 1.47 -14.96 1.78
CA ALA A 50 2.26 -15.79 0.89
C ALA A 50 3.67 -15.21 0.67
N VAL A 51 3.79 -13.91 0.39
CA VAL A 51 5.10 -13.26 0.21
C VAL A 51 5.95 -13.36 1.48
N LEU A 52 5.36 -13.09 2.65
CA LEU A 52 6.08 -13.18 3.91
C LEU A 52 6.61 -14.60 4.16
N ALA A 53 5.79 -15.62 3.89
CA ALA A 53 6.17 -17.01 4.08
C ALA A 53 7.25 -17.46 3.07
N GLU A 54 7.07 -17.16 1.79
CA GLU A 54 7.92 -17.66 0.70
C GLU A 54 9.26 -16.93 0.60
N VAL A 55 9.26 -15.60 0.76
CA VAL A 55 10.46 -14.76 0.55
C VAL A 55 11.25 -14.59 1.84
N TYR A 56 10.56 -14.48 2.98
CA TYR A 56 11.17 -14.13 4.26
C TYR A 56 11.11 -15.25 5.30
N GLY A 57 10.42 -16.37 5.02
CA GLY A 57 10.16 -17.41 6.01
C GLY A 57 9.38 -16.90 7.23
N GLY A 58 8.67 -15.78 7.05
CA GLY A 58 8.03 -15.01 8.11
C GLY A 58 6.52 -15.18 8.13
N GLN A 59 5.91 -14.60 9.14
CA GLN A 59 4.46 -14.52 9.29
C GLN A 59 4.06 -13.20 9.94
N VAL A 60 2.82 -12.79 9.72
CA VAL A 60 2.23 -11.66 10.43
C VAL A 60 2.01 -12.05 11.89
N PHE A 61 2.38 -11.17 12.82
CA PHE A 61 2.05 -11.36 14.23
C PHE A 61 0.52 -11.37 14.42
N ALA A 62 0.01 -12.33 15.21
CA ALA A 62 -1.42 -12.53 15.43
C ALA A 62 -2.19 -11.23 15.78
N ALA A 63 -1.57 -10.34 16.56
CA ALA A 63 -2.16 -9.05 16.95
C ALA A 63 -2.52 -8.12 15.78
N HIS A 64 -1.91 -8.30 14.59
CA HIS A 64 -2.13 -7.46 13.42
C HIS A 64 -3.03 -8.10 12.35
N VAL A 65 -3.39 -9.38 12.50
CA VAL A 65 -4.09 -10.15 11.45
C VAL A 65 -5.42 -9.49 11.11
N ASP A 66 -6.30 -9.30 12.09
CA ASP A 66 -7.64 -8.73 11.85
C ASP A 66 -7.59 -7.35 11.21
N MET A 67 -6.65 -6.50 11.67
CA MET A 67 -6.47 -5.14 11.16
C MET A 67 -5.99 -5.15 9.71
N LEU A 68 -5.04 -6.03 9.36
CA LEU A 68 -4.53 -6.14 7.98
C LEU A 68 -5.52 -6.82 7.04
N THR A 69 -6.23 -7.87 7.49
CA THR A 69 -7.30 -8.49 6.69
C THR A 69 -8.36 -7.47 6.33
N ARG A 70 -8.85 -6.69 7.31
CA ARG A 70 -9.83 -5.63 7.05
C ARG A 70 -9.30 -4.54 6.12
N ALA A 71 -8.04 -4.16 6.27
CA ALA A 71 -7.45 -3.11 5.44
C ALA A 71 -7.28 -3.52 3.97
N LEU A 72 -7.00 -4.81 3.71
CA LEU A 72 -6.67 -5.31 2.39
C LEU A 72 -7.86 -5.96 1.66
N ASP A 73 -8.76 -6.61 2.41
CA ASP A 73 -9.85 -7.41 1.84
C ASP A 73 -11.24 -6.76 2.02
N GLY A 74 -11.36 -5.72 2.86
CA GLY A 74 -12.60 -4.97 3.14
C GLY A 74 -13.37 -5.43 4.38
#